data_AF-A0A5D9C1C2-F1
#
_entry.id   AF-A0A5D9C1C2-F1
#
_cell.length_a   1.000
_cell.length_b   1.000
_cell.length_c   1.000
_cell.angle_alpha   90.00
_cell.angle_beta   90.00
_cell.angle_gamma   90.00
#
_symmetry.space_group_name_H-M   'P 1'
#
loop_
_entity.id
_entity.type
_entity.pdbx_description
1 polymer ?
#
loop_
_entity_poly.entity_id
_entity_poly.type
_entity_poly.pdbx_seq_one_letter_code
_entity_poly.pdbx_strand_id
1 'polypeptide(L)' 'MKQVRLKPGHKTALAIFAVPMLLALLSTIGLIVGLLGDGWEDVLAWIGLAAPVAAAFWAWQRRR' A
#
# COMPACT_ATOMS: atom_id res chain seq x y z
N MET A 1 -7.22 -32.90 30.15
CA MET A 1 -6.50 -32.22 29.05
C MET A 1 -7.18 -30.89 28.77
N LYS A 2 -6.53 -29.75 29.05
CA LYS A 2 -7.11 -28.41 28.90
C LYS A 2 -7.08 -28.01 27.42
N GLN A 3 -8.25 -27.89 26.80
CA GLN A 3 -8.39 -27.41 25.43
C GLN A 3 -7.97 -25.93 25.39
N VAL A 4 -6.83 -25.64 24.76
CA VAL A 4 -6.39 -24.26 24.49
C VAL A 4 -7.26 -23.75 23.35
N ARG A 5 -8.31 -23.01 23.70
CA ARG A 5 -9.23 -22.40 22.73
C ARG A 5 -8.50 -21.25 22.02
N LEU A 6 -7.88 -21.54 20.88
CA LEU A 6 -7.35 -20.52 19.98
C LEU A 6 -8.52 -19.66 19.51
N LYS A 7 -8.59 -18.41 20.00
CA LYS A 7 -9.56 -17.42 19.49
C LYS A 7 -9.25 -17.19 18.01
N PRO A 8 -10.20 -17.39 17.09
CA PRO A 8 -10.02 -16.96 15.72
C PRO A 8 -9.91 -15.44 15.74
N GLY A 9 -8.71 -14.92 15.47
CA GLY A 9 -8.53 -13.49 15.24
C GLY A 9 -9.29 -13.13 13.97
N HIS A 10 -10.35 -12.32 14.10
CA HIS A 10 -11.10 -11.84 12.95
C HIS A 10 -10.14 -11.09 12.01
N LYS A 11 -9.80 -11.71 10.88
CA LYS A 11 -9.02 -11.05 9.84
C LYS A 11 -9.91 -9.98 9.21
N THR A 12 -9.60 -8.72 9.47
CA THR A 12 -10.34 -7.58 8.97
C THR A 12 -10.37 -7.64 7.44
N ALA A 13 -11.49 -7.33 6.80
CA ALA A 13 -11.63 -7.33 5.33
C ALA A 13 -10.51 -6.52 4.63
N LEU A 14 -10.02 -5.47 5.29
CA LEU A 14 -8.87 -4.68 4.84
C LEU A 14 -7.57 -5.49 4.67
N ALA A 15 -7.36 -6.56 5.43
CA ALA A 15 -6.18 -7.44 5.26
C ALA A 15 -6.27 -8.28 3.98
N ILE A 16 -7.49 -8.58 3.52
CA ILE A 16 -7.73 -9.36 2.31
C ILE A 16 -7.64 -8.44 1.08
N PHE A 17 -8.15 -7.21 1.19
CA PHE A 17 -8.11 -6.21 0.11
C PHE A 17 -6.81 -5.39 0.04
N ALA A 18 -5.90 -5.51 1.01
CA ALA A 18 -4.63 -4.78 1.01
C ALA A 18 -3.78 -5.04 -0.24
N VAL A 19 -3.63 -6.32 -0.62
CA VAL A 19 -2.83 -6.72 -1.79
C VAL A 19 -3.44 -6.20 -3.10
N PRO A 20 -4.74 -6.40 -3.38
CA PRO A 20 -5.40 -5.81 -4.54
C PRO A 20 -5.28 -4.28 -4.59
N MET A 21 -5.47 -3.62 -3.44
CA MET A 21 -5.44 -2.15 -3.34
C MET A 21 -4.04 -1.58 -3.58
N LEU A 22 -2.98 -2.30 -3.16
CA LEU A 22 -1.60 -1.97 -3.50
C LEU A 22 -1.34 -2.09 -5.01
N LEU A 23 -1.78 -3.18 -5.63
CA LEU A 23 -1.62 -3.39 -7.08
C LEU A 23 -2.38 -2.34 -7.90
N ALA A 24 -3.58 -1.96 -7.46
CA ALA A 24 -4.36 -0.89 -8.08
C ALA A 24 -3.61 0.45 -7.99
N LEU A 25 -3.02 0.76 -6.83
CA LEU A 25 -2.24 1.98 -6.63
C LEU A 25 -0.97 1.99 -7.49
N LEU A 26 -0.19 0.90 -7.47
CA LEU A 26 1.03 0.76 -8.29
C LEU A 26 0.71 0.88 -9.79
N SER A 27 -0.38 0.26 -10.24
CA SER A 27 -0.84 0.37 -11.63
C SER A 27 -1.25 1.80 -11.98
N THR A 28 -1.98 2.47 -11.08
CA THR A 28 -2.41 3.87 -11.28
C THR A 28 -1.20 4.80 -11.37
N ILE A 29 -0.20 4.62 -10.50
CA ILE A 29 1.07 5.35 -10.55
C ILE A 29 1.78 5.09 -11.89
N GLY A 30 1.93 3.84 -12.31
CA GLY A 30 2.60 3.49 -13.56
C GLY A 30 1.92 4.08 -14.79
N LEU A 31 0.58 4.12 -14.80
CA LEU A 31 -0.20 4.77 -15.85
C LEU A 31 0.02 6.29 -15.86
N ILE A 32 -0.02 6.94 -14.70
CA ILE A 32 0.21 8.39 -14.58
C ILE A 32 1.63 8.73 -15.06
N VAL A 33 2.64 7.96 -14.67
CA VAL A 33 4.03 8.14 -15.13
C VAL A 33 4.14 7.95 -16.64
N GLY A 34 3.49 6.93 -17.20
CA GLY A 34 3.46 6.69 -18.64
C GLY A 34 2.76 7.81 -19.43
N LEU A 35 1.73 8.42 -18.85
CA LEU A 35 0.98 9.53 -19.46
C LEU A 35 1.70 10.88 -19.33
N LEU A 36 2.41 11.10 -18.22
CA LEU A 36 3.07 12.37 -17.88
C LEU A 36 4.51 12.47 -18.42
N GLY A 37 5.01 11.42 -19.07
CA GLY A 37 6.36 11.30 -19.62
C GLY A 37 6.74 12.30 -20.74
N ASP A 38 5.95 13.35 -20.97
CA ASP A 38 6.27 14.45 -21.89
C ASP A 38 6.64 15.77 -21.14
N GLY A 39 6.75 15.72 -19.80
CA GLY A 39 7.09 16.87 -18.93
C GLY A 39 7.61 16.44 -17.55
N TRP A 40 8.83 15.91 -17.53
CA TRP A 40 9.55 15.20 -16.46
C TRP A 40 9.60 15.82 -15.03
N GLU A 41 9.43 17.13 -14.87
CA GLU A 41 9.52 17.82 -13.57
C GLU A 41 8.35 17.46 -12.62
N ASP A 42 7.15 17.22 -13.16
CA ASP A 42 5.98 16.87 -12.33
C ASP A 42 6.09 15.48 -11.71
N VAL A 43 6.79 14.56 -12.38
CA VAL A 43 7.03 13.20 -11.89
C VAL A 43 7.95 13.20 -10.67
N LEU A 44 8.97 14.08 -10.65
CA LEU A 44 9.87 14.23 -9.51
C LEU A 44 9.12 14.75 -8.28
N ALA A 45 8.21 15.71 -8.46
CA ALA A 45 7.32 16.18 -7.38
C ALA A 45 6.38 15.07 -6.87
N TRP A 46 5.87 14.23 -7.78
CA TRP A 46 5.02 13.09 -7.45
C TRP A 46 5.74 12.00 -6.64
N ILE A 47 7.00 11.70 -6.96
CA ILE A 47 7.84 10.76 -6.20
C ILE A 47 8.11 11.30 -4.79
N GLY A 48 8.37 12.61 -4.66
CA GLY A 48 8.51 13.28 -3.37
C GLY A 48 7.26 13.16 -2.49
N LEU A 49 6.07 13.24 -3.09
CA LEU A 49 4.78 13.03 -2.43
C LEU A 49 4.49 11.55 -2.09
N ALA A 50 5.05 10.60 -2.84
CA ALA A 50 4.92 9.18 -2.54
C ALA A 50 5.76 8.73 -1.34
N ALA A 51 6.85 9.43 -1.01
CA ALA A 51 7.71 9.12 0.13
C ALA A 51 6.99 9.05 1.49
N PRO A 52 6.15 10.04 1.90
CA PRO A 52 5.39 9.94 3.16
C PRO A 52 4.34 8.82 3.14
N VAL A 53 3.77 8.51 1.97
CA VAL A 53 2.81 7.41 1.82
C VAL A 53 3.51 6.06 2.00
N ALA A 54 4.69 5.88 1.40
CA ALA A 54 5.53 4.69 1.58
C ALA A 54 6.01 4.55 3.03
N ALA A 55 6.40 5.65 3.68
CA ALA A 55 6.79 5.66 5.09
C ALA A 55 5.63 5.27 6.01
N ALA A 56 4.42 5.78 5.77
CA ALA A 56 3.22 5.40 6.51
C ALA A 56 2.86 3.92 6.31
N PHE A 57 2.97 3.42 5.08
CA PHE A 57 2.80 2.00 4.75
C PHE A 57 3.81 1.12 5.50
N TRP A 58 5.08 1.50 5.49
CA TRP A 58 6.14 0.77 6.19
C TRP A 58 5.94 0.75 7.71
N ALA A 59 5.51 1.88 8.29
CA ALA A 59 5.17 1.97 9.70
C ALA A 59 3.94 1.12 10.07
N TRP A 60 2.94 1.04 9.18
CA TRP A 60 1.76 0.19 9.38
C TRP A 60 2.09 -1.31 9.26
N GLN A 61 2.95 -1.67 8.31
CA GLN A 61 3.47 -3.02 8.14
C GLN A 61 4.30 -3.47 9.34
N ARG A 62 5.12 -2.57 9.93
CA ARG A 62 5.92 -2.86 11.13
C ARG A 62 5.13 -2.89 12.44
N ARG A 63 3.89 -2.37 12.45
CA ARG A 63 2.99 -2.41 13.62
C ARG A 63 2.04 -3.60 13.60
N ARG A 64 2.10 -4.48 12.59
CA ARG A 64 1.41 -5.77 12.53
C ARG A 64 2.42 -6.91 12.49
#